data_AF-A0A358KNP6-F1
#
_entry.id   AF-A0A358KNP6-F1
#
_cell.length_a   1.000
_cell.length_b   1.000
_cell.length_c   1.000
_cell.angle_alpha   90.00
_cell.angle_beta   90.00
_cell.angle_gamma   90.00
#
_symmetry.space_group_name_H-M   'P 1'
#
loop_
_entity.id
_entity.type
_entity.pdbx_description
1 polymer ?
#
loop_
_entity_poly.entity_id
_entity_poly.type
_entity_poly.pdbx_seq_one_letter_code
_entity_poly.pdbx_strand_id
1 'polypeptide(L)'
;MSNLLTLSYWFSRTAPKLTGTQFNIIVGVVVGLIILGVVFKIIMVVNKLVPLRKMWRRLGNLFITMGMLVGLSLFFTQTATPLLGARWWFLLWLLVALVWAGYITYYGIWQMPKILKADQEHKEFAKYLPKKS
;
A
#
# COMPACT_ATOMS: atom_id res chain seq x y z
N MET A 1 -27.97 -15.35 7.70
CA MET A 1 -26.59 -14.86 7.50
C MET A 1 -26.38 -14.70 6.01
N SER A 2 -26.31 -13.47 5.51
CA SER A 2 -26.07 -13.22 4.08
C SER A 2 -24.66 -13.66 3.70
N ASN A 3 -24.54 -14.53 2.69
CA ASN A 3 -23.26 -15.03 2.21
C ASN A 3 -22.34 -13.87 1.78
N LEU A 4 -21.15 -13.79 2.36
CA LEU A 4 -20.14 -12.77 2.05
C LEU A 4 -19.65 -12.81 0.59
N LEU A 5 -19.92 -13.91 -0.11
CA LEU A 5 -19.53 -14.15 -1.50
C LEU A 5 -20.62 -13.80 -2.51
N THR A 6 -21.80 -13.35 -2.07
CA THR A 6 -22.88 -12.99 -3.00
C THR A 6 -22.63 -11.63 -3.63
N LEU A 7 -22.72 -11.52 -4.96
CA LEU A 7 -22.54 -10.25 -5.68
C LEU A 7 -23.48 -9.15 -5.16
N SER A 8 -24.72 -9.52 -4.82
CA SER A 8 -25.73 -8.62 -4.23
C SER A 8 -25.33 -8.03 -2.87
N TYR A 9 -24.44 -8.69 -2.12
CA TYR A 9 -23.93 -8.19 -0.83
C TYR A 9 -22.94 -7.03 -1.02
N TRP A 10 -22.17 -7.05 -2.12
CA TRP A 10 -21.15 -6.04 -2.44
C TRP A 10 -21.73 -4.84 -3.20
N PHE A 11 -22.75 -5.07 -4.03
CA PHE A 11 -23.37 -4.06 -4.89
C PHE A 11 -24.73 -3.57 -4.36
N SER A 12 -25.08 -3.83 -3.11
CA SER A 12 -26.30 -3.28 -2.52
C SER A 12 -26.20 -1.75 -2.36
N ARG A 13 -27.23 -1.04 -2.84
CA ARG A 13 -27.30 0.43 -2.84
C ARG A 13 -27.35 1.04 -1.43
N THR A 14 -27.84 0.27 -0.46
CA THR A 14 -27.89 0.62 0.95
C THR A 14 -27.18 -0.47 1.73
N ALA A 15 -25.89 -0.26 2.01
CA ALA A 15 -25.18 -1.11 2.93
C ALA A 15 -25.67 -0.78 4.35
N PRO A 16 -26.27 -1.73 5.08
CA PRO A 16 -26.53 -1.51 6.50
C PRO A 16 -25.21 -1.28 7.22
N LYS A 17 -25.25 -0.46 8.28
CA LYS A 17 -24.11 -0.16 9.14
C LYS A 17 -23.40 -1.46 9.52
N LEU A 18 -22.08 -1.45 9.43
CA LEU A 18 -21.26 -2.59 9.84
C LEU A 18 -21.32 -2.64 11.38
N THR A 19 -21.97 -3.66 11.92
CA THR A 19 -22.10 -3.89 13.37
C THR A 19 -21.43 -5.19 13.79
N GLY A 20 -20.96 -5.25 15.04
CA GLY A 20 -20.35 -6.43 15.65
C GLY A 20 -19.02 -6.85 14.99
N THR A 21 -18.85 -8.15 14.75
CA THR A 21 -17.58 -8.77 14.33
C THR A 21 -17.03 -8.23 13.02
N GLN A 22 -17.88 -7.88 12.05
CA GLN A 22 -17.43 -7.40 10.73
C GLN A 22 -16.70 -6.05 10.84
N PHE A 23 -17.19 -5.16 11.70
CA PHE A 23 -16.54 -3.88 11.95
C PHE A 23 -15.15 -4.07 12.57
N ASN A 24 -15.05 -4.92 13.60
CA ASN A 24 -13.79 -5.20 14.28
C ASN A 24 -12.74 -5.81 13.35
N ILE A 25 -13.14 -6.70 12.43
CA ILE A 25 -12.24 -7.28 11.42
C ILE A 25 -11.68 -6.18 10.51
N ILE A 26 -12.54 -5.33 9.94
CA ILE A 26 -12.08 -4.31 8.98
C ILE A 26 -11.23 -3.25 9.69
N VAL A 27 -11.60 -2.84 10.91
CA VAL A 27 -10.77 -1.95 11.74
C VAL A 27 -9.41 -2.59 12.03
N GLY A 28 -9.39 -3.88 12.38
CA GLY A 28 -8.16 -4.64 12.57
C GLY A 28 -7.27 -4.67 11.31
N VAL A 29 -7.87 -4.85 10.13
CA VAL A 29 -7.16 -4.76 8.84
C VAL A 29 -6.59 -3.36 8.62
N VAL A 30 -7.36 -2.30 8.85
CA VAL A 30 -6.89 -0.91 8.70
C VAL A 30 -5.69 -0.63 9.62
N VAL A 31 -5.81 -0.99 10.90
CA VAL A 31 -4.74 -0.81 11.87
C VAL A 31 -3.51 -1.65 11.47
N GLY A 32 -3.72 -2.90 11.06
CA GLY A 32 -2.64 -3.77 10.56
C GLY A 32 -1.91 -3.20 9.34
N LEU A 33 -2.65 -2.65 8.36
CA LEU A 33 -2.06 -1.99 7.19
C LEU A 33 -1.23 -0.76 7.58
N ILE A 34 -1.72 0.07 8.51
CA ILE A 34 -0.98 1.25 8.98
C ILE A 34 0.29 0.81 9.71
N ILE A 35 0.20 -0.17 10.62
CA ILE A 35 1.37 -0.70 11.34
C ILE A 35 2.40 -1.26 10.36
N LEU A 36 1.99 -2.08 9.39
CA LEU A 36 2.88 -2.60 8.34
C LEU A 36 3.55 -1.47 7.56
N GLY A 37 2.80 -0.43 7.19
CA GLY A 37 3.34 0.74 6.50
C GLY A 37 4.37 1.51 7.32
N VAL A 38 4.16 1.64 8.63
CA VAL A 38 5.14 2.22 9.57
C VAL A 38 6.38 1.33 9.68
N VAL A 39 6.22 0.02 9.81
CA VAL A 39 7.34 -0.94 9.85
C VAL A 39 8.22 -0.82 8.60
N PHE A 40 7.63 -0.75 7.41
CA PHE A 40 8.40 -0.54 6.17
C PHE A 40 9.14 0.80 6.15
N LYS A 41 8.58 1.86 6.75
CA LYS A 41 9.28 3.14 6.90
C LYS A 41 10.42 3.06 7.92
N ILE A 42 10.30 2.28 8.99
CA ILE A 42 11.41 2.05 9.93
C ILE A 42 12.53 1.28 9.22
N ILE A 43 12.20 0.20 8.51
CA ILE A 43 13.15 -0.58 7.71
C ILE A 43 13.85 0.31 6.67
N MET A 44 13.15 1.28 6.06
CA MET A 44 13.75 2.26 5.17
C MET A 44 14.89 3.05 5.84
N VAL A 45 14.68 3.53 7.07
CA VAL A 45 15.66 4.35 7.80
C VAL A 45 16.92 3.55 8.13
N VAL A 46 16.74 2.29 8.54
CA VAL A 46 17.85 1.38 8.88
C VAL A 46 18.67 0.99 7.65
N ASN A 47 18.03 0.90 6.47
CA ASN A 47 18.73 0.53 5.25
C ASN A 47 19.60 1.67 4.70
N LYS A 48 20.90 1.39 4.51
CA LYS A 48 21.88 2.33 3.94
C LYS A 48 21.91 2.34 2.41
N LEU A 49 21.43 1.28 1.77
CA LEU A 49 21.37 1.19 0.31
C LEU A 49 20.24 2.06 -0.25
N VAL A 50 20.61 3.12 -0.98
CA VAL A 50 19.70 4.06 -1.65
C VAL A 50 18.58 3.37 -2.46
N PRO A 51 18.86 2.35 -3.30
CA PRO A 51 17.82 1.68 -4.08
C PRO A 51 16.82 0.91 -3.21
N LEU A 52 17.29 0.17 -2.19
CA LEU A 52 16.39 -0.53 -1.25
C LEU A 52 15.57 0.48 -0.43
N ARG A 53 16.18 1.58 0.00
CA ARG A 53 15.49 2.67 0.71
C ARG A 53 14.31 3.21 -0.10
N LYS A 54 14.50 3.41 -1.41
CA LYS A 54 13.44 3.85 -2.33
C LYS A 54 12.32 2.81 -2.47
N MET A 55 12.65 1.52 -2.48
CA MET A 55 11.67 0.43 -2.52
C MET A 55 10.84 0.38 -1.22
N TRP A 56 11.49 0.37 -0.05
CA TRP A 56 10.82 0.38 1.25
C TRP A 56 9.93 1.61 1.45
N ARG A 57 10.33 2.78 0.93
CA ARG A 57 9.49 3.97 0.89
C ARG A 57 8.22 3.80 0.06
N ARG A 58 8.33 3.20 -1.11
CA ARG A 58 7.18 2.94 -1.98
C ARG A 58 6.21 1.95 -1.34
N LEU A 59 6.72 0.87 -0.75
CA LEU A 59 5.91 -0.09 0.00
C LEU A 59 5.23 0.57 1.20
N GLY A 60 5.98 1.26 2.05
CA GLY A 60 5.41 1.95 3.21
C GLY A 60 4.33 2.96 2.84
N ASN A 61 4.53 3.71 1.76
CA ASN A 61 3.52 4.65 1.26
C ASN A 61 2.27 3.92 0.74
N LEU A 62 2.40 2.79 0.04
CA LEU A 62 1.25 1.98 -0.41
C LEU A 62 0.42 1.51 0.79
N PHE A 63 1.05 0.92 1.81
CA PHE A 63 0.33 0.41 2.97
C PHE A 63 -0.35 1.51 3.79
N ILE A 64 0.31 2.66 3.97
CA ILE A 64 -0.28 3.81 4.69
C ILE A 64 -1.45 4.40 3.90
N THR A 65 -1.28 4.65 2.59
CA THR A 65 -2.35 5.21 1.75
C THR A 65 -3.55 4.28 1.68
N MET A 66 -3.33 2.98 1.53
CA MET A 66 -4.41 1.99 1.54
C MET A 66 -5.10 1.89 2.90
N GLY A 67 -4.34 1.87 4.01
CA GLY A 67 -4.93 1.92 5.35
C GLY A 67 -5.80 3.15 5.56
N MET A 68 -5.35 4.32 5.09
CA MET A 68 -6.09 5.58 5.19
C MET A 68 -7.35 5.60 4.32
N LEU A 69 -7.28 5.12 3.08
CA LEU A 69 -8.41 5.06 2.15
C LEU A 69 -9.49 4.06 2.61
N VAL A 70 -9.08 2.89 3.10
CA VAL A 70 -9.99 1.89 3.67
C VAL A 70 -10.61 2.42 4.97
N GLY A 71 -9.84 3.09 5.82
CA GLY A 71 -10.35 3.74 7.03
C GLY A 71 -11.35 4.87 6.74
N LEU A 72 -11.08 5.67 5.69
CA LEU A 72 -11.99 6.71 5.24
C LEU A 72 -13.30 6.11 4.66
N SER A 73 -13.19 5.01 3.91
CA SER A 73 -14.36 4.29 3.38
C SER A 73 -15.21 3.69 4.50
N LEU A 74 -14.58 3.18 5.57
CA LEU A 74 -15.26 2.76 6.78
C LEU A 74 -16.05 3.91 7.44
N PHE A 75 -15.45 5.10 7.53
CA PHE A 75 -16.12 6.28 8.09
C PHE A 75 -17.39 6.63 7.30
N PHE A 76 -17.31 6.69 5.97
CA PHE A 76 -18.46 6.96 5.11
C PHE A 76 -19.55 5.88 5.17
N THR A 77 -19.15 4.63 5.44
CA THR A 77 -20.09 3.51 5.65
C THR A 77 -20.87 3.70 6.95
N GLN A 78 -20.24 4.20 8.01
CA GLN A 78 -20.92 4.45 9.29
C GLN A 78 -21.83 5.68 9.27
N THR A 79 -21.47 6.72 8.51
CA THR A 79 -22.32 7.89 8.29
C THR A 79 -23.48 7.64 7.31
N ALA A 80 -23.62 6.39 6.80
CA ALA A 80 -24.69 5.96 5.90
C ALA A 80 -24.83 6.84 4.64
N THR A 81 -23.71 7.36 4.14
CA THR A 81 -23.70 8.18 2.92
C THR A 81 -24.01 7.28 1.72
N PRO A 82 -25.12 7.49 0.97
CA PRO A 82 -25.66 6.47 0.06
C PRO A 82 -24.70 6.01 -1.06
N LEU A 83 -23.80 6.87 -1.53
CA LEU A 83 -22.84 6.57 -2.60
C LEU A 83 -21.44 6.23 -2.09
N LEU A 84 -20.97 6.92 -1.05
CA LEU A 84 -19.60 6.79 -0.54
C LEU A 84 -19.45 5.69 0.53
N GLY A 85 -20.54 5.24 1.14
CA GLY A 85 -20.57 4.13 2.10
C GLY A 85 -20.79 2.76 1.46
N ALA A 86 -20.79 2.68 0.14
CA ALA A 86 -21.05 1.44 -0.57
C ALA A 86 -19.85 0.49 -0.51
N ARG A 87 -20.11 -0.80 -0.30
CA ARG A 87 -19.07 -1.81 -0.01
C ARG A 87 -18.15 -2.11 -1.20
N TRP A 88 -18.59 -1.82 -2.42
CA TRP A 88 -17.76 -2.00 -3.62
C TRP A 88 -16.50 -1.13 -3.62
N TRP A 89 -16.45 -0.04 -2.84
CA TRP A 89 -15.23 0.75 -2.65
C TRP A 89 -14.08 -0.10 -2.09
N PHE A 90 -14.34 -1.04 -1.18
CA PHE A 90 -13.30 -1.93 -0.65
C PHE A 90 -12.70 -2.81 -1.75
N LEU A 91 -13.52 -3.28 -2.70
CA LEU A 91 -13.05 -4.05 -3.85
C LEU A 91 -12.24 -3.18 -4.82
N LEU A 92 -12.67 -1.95 -5.04
CA LEU A 92 -11.93 -0.98 -5.85
C LEU A 92 -10.56 -0.70 -5.24
N TRP A 93 -10.49 -0.40 -3.94
CA TRP A 93 -9.23 -0.18 -3.24
C TRP A 93 -8.32 -1.41 -3.29
N LEU A 94 -8.89 -2.60 -3.17
CA LEU A 94 -8.13 -3.86 -3.32
C LEU A 94 -7.53 -3.98 -4.74
N LEU A 95 -8.28 -3.71 -5.79
CA LEU A 95 -7.78 -3.75 -7.17
C LEU A 95 -6.67 -2.72 -7.39
N VAL A 96 -6.85 -1.48 -6.92
CA VAL A 96 -5.82 -0.43 -7.00
C VAL A 96 -4.57 -0.84 -6.23
N ALA A 97 -4.73 -1.43 -5.04
CA ALA A 97 -3.61 -1.94 -4.25
C ALA A 97 -2.83 -3.04 -4.98
N LEU A 98 -3.53 -3.98 -5.61
CA LEU A 98 -2.89 -5.08 -6.37
C LEU A 98 -2.11 -4.56 -7.58
N VAL A 99 -2.71 -3.67 -8.37
CA VAL A 99 -2.04 -3.05 -9.53
C VAL A 99 -0.81 -2.27 -9.07
N TRP A 100 -0.94 -1.46 -8.02
CA TRP A 100 0.17 -0.66 -7.52
C TRP A 100 1.28 -1.51 -6.90
N ALA A 101 0.93 -2.57 -6.17
CA ALA A 101 1.89 -3.55 -5.66
C ALA A 101 2.62 -4.26 -6.81
N GLY A 102 1.93 -4.58 -7.91
CA GLY A 102 2.52 -5.09 -9.14
C GLY A 102 3.59 -4.15 -9.73
N TYR A 103 3.30 -2.85 -9.81
CA TYR A 103 4.30 -1.87 -10.27
C TYR A 103 5.50 -1.75 -9.33
N ILE A 104 5.29 -1.82 -8.01
CA ILE A 104 6.39 -1.75 -7.04
C ILE A 104 7.28 -3.00 -7.10
N THR A 105 6.67 -4.19 -7.21
CA THR A 105 7.40 -5.46 -7.33
C THR A 105 8.16 -5.54 -8.66
N TYR A 106 7.54 -5.14 -9.77
CA TYR A 106 8.21 -5.03 -11.06
C TYR A 106 9.44 -4.09 -10.99
N TYR A 107 9.29 -2.92 -10.37
CA TYR A 107 10.40 -2.00 -10.14
C TYR A 107 11.52 -2.62 -9.28
N GLY A 108 11.16 -3.34 -8.22
CA GLY A 108 12.11 -3.99 -7.31
C GLY A 108 12.91 -5.11 -7.97
N ILE A 109 12.27 -5.93 -8.81
CA ILE A 109 12.92 -7.09 -9.44
C ILE A 109 13.69 -6.70 -10.70
N TRP A 110 13.11 -5.85 -11.57
CA TRP A 110 13.68 -5.60 -12.89
C TRP A 110 14.51 -4.32 -12.96
N GLN A 111 14.10 -3.27 -12.26
CA GLN A 111 14.73 -1.94 -12.38
C GLN A 111 15.80 -1.71 -11.31
N MET A 112 15.58 -2.20 -10.08
CA MET A 112 16.55 -2.10 -8.99
C MET A 112 17.93 -2.70 -9.29
N PRO A 113 18.07 -3.95 -9.82
CA PRO A 113 19.40 -4.51 -10.08
C PRO A 113 20.16 -3.75 -11.18
N LYS A 114 19.45 -3.18 -12.17
CA LYS A 114 20.07 -2.34 -13.22
C LYS A 114 20.66 -1.06 -12.64
N ILE A 115 19.93 -0.41 -11.73
CA ILE A 115 20.39 0.81 -11.04
C ILE A 115 21.59 0.49 -10.14
N LEU A 116 21.57 -0.65 -9.45
CA LEU A 116 22.68 -1.09 -8.59
C LEU A 116 23.97 -1.31 -9.39
N LYS A 117 23.90 -1.95 -10.56
CA LYS A 117 25.06 -2.18 -11.44
C LYS A 117 25.62 -0.86 -11.98
N ALA A 118 24.76 0.02 -12.48
CA ALA A 118 25.19 1.34 -12.97
C ALA A 118 25.86 2.19 -11.86
N ASP A 119 25.35 2.14 -10.62
CA ASP A 119 25.94 2.85 -9.48
C ASP A 119 27.30 2.28 -9.06
N GLN A 120 27.54 0.97 -9.26
CA GLN A 120 28.85 0.35 -9.05
C GLN A 120 29.85 0.78 -10.11
N GLU A 121 29.47 0.72 -11.39
CA GLU A 121 30.32 1.16 -12.50
C GLU A 121 30.71 2.65 -12.34
N HIS A 122 29.76 3.52 -12.02
CA HIS A 122 30.06 4.94 -11.76
C HIS A 122 31.02 5.15 -10.59
N LYS A 123 30.93 4.34 -9.53
CA LYS A 123 31.88 4.41 -8.40
C LYS A 123 33.28 3.93 -8.78
N GLU A 124 33.37 2.92 -9.63
CA GLU A 124 34.66 2.46 -10.16
C GLU A 124 35.27 3.52 -11.06
N PHE A 125 34.54 4.09 -12.02
CA PHE A 125 35.03 5.20 -12.87
C PHE A 125 35.41 6.44 -12.05
N ALA A 126 34.63 6.79 -11.02
CA ALA A 126 34.92 7.92 -10.14
C ALA A 126 36.20 7.71 -9.30
N LYS A 127 36.64 6.47 -9.07
CA LYS A 127 37.91 6.17 -8.40
C LYS A 127 39.13 6.60 -9.24
N TYR A 128 38.98 6.59 -10.56
CA TYR A 128 40.05 6.92 -11.52
C TYR A 128 40.02 8.39 -11.97
N LEU A 129 38.98 9.14 -11.63
CA LEU A 129 38.91 10.56 -11.93
C LEU A 129 39.67 11.37 -10.87
N PRO A 130 40.56 12.30 -11.27
CA PRO A 130 41.24 13.16 -10.32
C PRO A 130 40.19 14.02 -9.60
N LYS A 131 40.21 14.00 -8.26
CA LYS A 131 39.40 14.93 -7.47
C LYS A 131 39.88 16.35 -7.80
N LYS A 132 39.00 17.13 -8.41
CA LYS A 132 39.25 18.56 -8.67
C LYS A 132 39.50 19.23 -7.31
N SER A 133 40.71 19.77 -7.12
CA SER A 133 41.10 20.57 -5.95
C SER A 133 40.31 21.86 -5.87
#